data_AF-A0A026W1T8-F1
#
_entry.id   AF-A0A026W1T8-F1
#
_cell.length_a   1.000
_cell.length_b   1.000
_cell.length_c   1.000
_cell.angle_alpha   90.00
_cell.angle_beta   90.00
_cell.angle_gamma   90.00
#
_symmetry.space_group_name_H-M   'P 1'
#
loop_
_entity.id
_entity.type
_entity.pdbx_description
1 polymer ?
#
loop_
_entity_poly.entity_id
_entity_poly.type
_entity_poly.pdbx_seq_one_letter_code
_entity_poly.pdbx_strand_id
1 'polypeptide(L)'
;MTRKCALCKGTNYKNNYSFFSAPKDAETRKKWQVALALENYTVTDDTYVCSKHFNKNDIITHWISGVPPQVVKVKYKKCRLRPGAVPGRNSYSVSNSRSTDQHEININDFSIFKKEQTLEKNKTLLIKRSKRKTLNDDKYVVNRNTNTYYQTYSKLQSYAYNGEGEESCDFNNVELTNTKDKEKKENVQISNESCSNVPRYASYASSENNETLVKTCKHDVSNMQDTSVYDKGCETNMLFEDFLEVCTELSIPHGWSCLITSKGHDTTVVYLYMNITKNGLPFVEKQIFIRSDMVLHYSVANTEIDPLVHNLIKERKHNKIRSLLDVEILIAEFDQRAVCQGICDSRDYKSVDAIKVLYMDGVKWRHISCPLILNNDNSRCTRCATLSRFLLLTKF
;
A
#
# COMPACT_ATOMS: atom_id res chain seq x y z
N MET A 1 10.92 8.33 35.66
CA MET A 1 11.26 7.27 36.63
C MET A 1 12.24 6.28 36.02
N THR A 2 13.11 5.68 36.82
CA THR A 2 14.14 4.76 36.35
C THR A 2 13.64 3.32 36.43
N ARG A 3 13.65 2.63 35.29
CA ARG A 3 13.22 1.22 35.23
C ARG A 3 14.24 0.35 35.96
N LYS A 4 13.76 -0.53 36.83
CA LYS A 4 14.55 -1.52 37.59
C LYS A 4 14.18 -2.92 37.12
N CYS A 5 15.17 -3.80 36.98
CA CYS A 5 14.93 -5.19 36.63
C CYS A 5 14.28 -5.92 37.81
N ALA A 6 13.20 -6.67 37.58
CA ALA A 6 12.50 -7.40 38.63
C ALA A 6 13.39 -8.46 39.31
N LEU A 7 14.29 -9.11 38.55
CA LEU A 7 15.18 -10.17 39.02
C LEU A 7 16.46 -9.61 39.67
N CYS A 8 17.36 -9.02 38.89
CA CYS A 8 18.67 -8.57 39.40
C CYS A 8 18.66 -7.16 40.04
N LYS A 9 17.51 -6.47 40.07
CA LYS A 9 17.36 -5.08 40.58
C LYS A 9 18.25 -4.03 39.88
N GLY A 10 18.96 -4.40 38.81
CA GLY A 10 19.79 -3.50 38.01
C GLY A 10 18.98 -2.40 37.33
N THR A 11 19.59 -1.23 37.15
CA THR A 11 19.00 -0.05 36.50
C THR A 11 19.58 0.15 35.10
N ASN A 12 18.82 0.82 34.22
CA ASN A 12 19.25 1.05 32.83
C ASN A 12 20.33 2.14 32.65
N TYR A 13 20.88 2.71 33.73
CA TYR A 13 21.79 3.86 33.60
C TYR A 13 23.11 3.56 32.88
N LYS A 14 23.55 2.30 32.89
CA LYS A 14 24.82 1.91 32.26
C LYS A 14 24.67 1.37 30.83
N ASN A 15 23.47 1.45 30.20
CA ASN A 15 23.16 1.10 28.80
C ASN A 15 23.63 -0.28 28.28
N ASN A 16 24.18 -1.17 29.11
CA ASN A 16 24.80 -2.42 28.63
C ASN A 16 23.79 -3.54 28.36
N TYR A 17 22.49 -3.31 28.54
CA TYR A 17 21.46 -4.34 28.36
C TYR A 17 20.10 -3.71 28.03
N SER A 18 19.32 -4.43 27.22
CA SER A 18 17.95 -4.03 26.90
C SER A 18 17.01 -4.39 28.05
N PHE A 19 15.94 -3.61 28.25
CA PHE A 19 14.88 -3.91 29.21
C PHE A 19 13.60 -4.24 28.45
N PHE A 20 12.96 -5.34 28.85
CA PHE A 20 11.72 -5.82 28.27
C PHE A 20 10.61 -5.68 29.31
N SER A 21 9.47 -5.11 28.90
CA SER A 21 8.26 -5.04 29.72
C SER A 21 7.55 -6.39 29.75
N ALA A 22 6.75 -6.64 30.79
CA ALA A 22 5.89 -7.81 30.84
C ALA A 22 4.94 -7.86 29.63
N PRO A 23 4.66 -9.04 29.07
CA PRO A 23 3.71 -9.22 27.98
C PRO A 23 2.31 -8.76 28.38
N LYS A 24 1.56 -8.15 27.45
CA LYS A 24 0.13 -7.82 27.63
C LYS A 24 -0.76 -9.08 27.65
N ASP A 25 -0.34 -10.12 26.96
CA ASP A 25 -0.98 -11.43 26.91
C ASP A 25 -1.01 -12.10 28.31
N ALA A 26 -2.21 -12.52 28.74
CA ALA A 26 -2.43 -13.09 30.07
C ALA A 26 -1.73 -14.44 30.28
N GLU A 27 -1.67 -15.31 29.26
CA GLU A 27 -1.01 -16.61 29.36
C GLU A 27 0.50 -16.46 29.48
N THR A 28 1.09 -15.62 28.63
CA THR A 28 2.54 -15.37 28.65
C THR A 28 2.94 -14.63 29.93
N ARG A 29 2.09 -13.71 30.41
CA ARG A 29 2.27 -13.05 31.71
C ARG A 29 2.21 -14.03 32.87
N LYS A 30 1.30 -15.01 32.85
CA LYS A 30 1.25 -16.10 33.84
C LYS A 30 2.54 -16.93 33.82
N LYS A 31 3.09 -17.22 32.64
CA LYS A 31 4.41 -17.88 32.51
C LYS A 31 5.53 -17.04 33.12
N TRP A 32 5.52 -15.72 32.91
CA TRP A 32 6.49 -14.81 33.55
C TRP A 32 6.33 -14.79 35.07
N GLN A 33 5.10 -14.75 35.59
CA GLN A 33 4.82 -14.82 37.03
C GLN A 33 5.45 -16.07 37.66
N VAL A 34 5.25 -17.24 37.04
CA VAL A 34 5.82 -18.51 37.49
C VAL A 34 7.35 -18.49 37.39
N ALA A 35 7.90 -17.99 36.28
CA ALA A 35 9.35 -17.99 36.06
C ALA A 35 10.11 -17.04 37.00
N LEU A 36 9.51 -15.89 37.33
CA LEU A 36 10.08 -14.96 38.30
C LEU A 36 10.03 -15.55 39.72
N ALA A 37 8.96 -16.26 40.07
CA ALA A 37 8.70 -16.93 41.36
C ALA A 37 9.09 -16.10 42.61
N LEU A 38 8.96 -14.79 42.51
CA LEU A 38 9.22 -13.87 43.61
C LEU A 38 8.04 -13.94 44.60
N GLU A 39 8.33 -14.27 45.86
CA GLU A 39 7.31 -14.28 46.91
C GLU A 39 6.65 -12.89 47.02
N ASN A 40 5.31 -12.86 47.03
CA ASN A 40 4.51 -11.64 47.15
C ASN A 40 4.67 -10.61 46.01
N TYR A 41 5.19 -11.00 44.85
CA TYR A 41 5.33 -10.10 43.70
C TYR A 41 4.33 -10.46 42.61
N THR A 42 3.50 -9.51 42.19
CA THR A 42 2.58 -9.69 41.05
C THR A 42 3.17 -9.03 39.80
N VAL A 43 3.24 -9.75 38.70
CA VAL A 43 3.69 -9.22 37.40
C VAL A 43 2.64 -8.29 36.83
N THR A 44 2.95 -7.00 36.87
CA THR A 44 2.17 -5.91 36.28
C THR A 44 2.80 -5.40 34.98
N ASP A 45 2.11 -4.50 34.27
CA ASP A 45 2.61 -3.84 33.05
C ASP A 45 3.90 -3.03 33.31
N ASP A 46 4.12 -2.60 34.56
CA ASP A 46 5.33 -1.90 35.01
C ASP A 46 6.47 -2.84 35.42
N THR A 47 6.30 -4.15 35.26
CA THR A 47 7.35 -5.13 35.52
C THR A 47 8.31 -5.16 34.33
N TYR A 48 9.59 -4.88 34.59
CA TYR A 48 10.64 -4.94 33.57
C TYR A 48 11.68 -6.00 33.92
N VAL A 49 12.15 -6.73 32.91
CA VAL A 49 13.24 -7.70 33.04
C VAL A 49 14.33 -7.36 32.03
N CYS A 50 15.58 -7.34 32.46
CA CYS A 50 16.70 -7.05 31.56
C CYS A 50 17.07 -8.26 30.68
N SER A 51 17.70 -7.99 29.55
CA SER A 51 18.08 -8.99 28.54
C SER A 51 18.97 -10.11 29.03
N LYS A 52 19.60 -9.94 30.18
CA LYS A 52 20.47 -10.96 30.77
C LYS A 52 19.71 -12.17 31.31
N HIS A 53 18.41 -12.02 31.55
CA HIS A 53 17.54 -13.08 32.04
C HIS A 53 16.80 -13.79 30.91
N PHE A 54 17.12 -13.55 29.65
CA PHE A 54 16.54 -14.26 28.51
C PHE A 54 17.62 -15.04 27.77
N ASN A 55 17.23 -16.11 27.08
CA ASN A 55 18.13 -16.77 26.15
C ASN A 55 18.46 -15.80 25.01
N LYS A 56 19.72 -15.78 24.55
CA LYS A 56 20.14 -14.94 23.41
C LYS A 56 19.31 -15.25 22.15
N ASN A 57 18.86 -16.49 21.99
CA ASN A 57 18.02 -16.91 20.85
C ASN A 57 16.60 -16.35 20.92
N ASP A 58 16.11 -16.03 22.13
CA ASP A 58 14.81 -15.42 22.34
C ASP A 58 14.83 -13.90 22.12
N ILE A 59 16.03 -13.31 22.02
CA ILE A 59 16.21 -11.88 21.79
C ILE A 59 16.44 -11.62 20.31
N ILE A 60 15.48 -10.93 19.70
CA ILE A 60 15.56 -10.46 18.33
C ILE A 60 16.33 -9.13 18.32
N THR A 61 17.56 -9.18 17.82
CA THR A 61 18.48 -8.02 17.74
C THR A 61 18.59 -7.42 16.34
N HIS A 62 18.26 -8.21 15.31
CA HIS A 62 18.32 -7.81 13.91
C HIS A 62 17.05 -8.24 13.23
N TRP A 63 16.61 -7.46 12.24
CA TRP A 63 15.66 -7.93 11.24
C TRP A 63 16.40 -8.33 9.98
N ILE A 64 15.78 -9.26 9.26
CA ILE A 64 16.32 -9.85 8.06
C ILE A 64 15.40 -9.43 6.92
N SER A 65 15.94 -8.66 5.97
CA SER A 65 15.25 -8.23 4.76
C SER A 65 15.73 -9.00 3.54
N GLY A 66 14.82 -9.24 2.61
CA GLY A 66 15.14 -9.77 1.28
C GLY A 66 15.02 -11.27 1.13
N VAL A 67 15.17 -11.73 -0.10
CA VAL A 67 15.13 -13.14 -0.49
C VAL A 67 16.53 -13.61 -0.87
N PRO A 68 16.92 -14.85 -0.55
CA PRO A 68 18.18 -15.42 -1.00
C PRO A 68 18.37 -15.23 -2.53
N PRO A 69 19.56 -14.82 -3.00
CA PRO A 69 20.81 -14.66 -2.26
C PRO A 69 21.02 -13.29 -1.60
N GLN A 70 20.13 -12.32 -1.80
CA GLN A 70 20.30 -10.94 -1.34
C GLN A 70 19.57 -10.69 -0.03
N VAL A 71 20.18 -11.16 1.07
CA VAL A 71 19.63 -10.99 2.42
C VAL A 71 20.42 -9.91 3.17
N VAL A 72 19.74 -8.85 3.61
CA VAL A 72 20.34 -7.77 4.40
C VAL A 72 19.93 -7.94 5.87
N LYS A 73 20.91 -7.89 6.77
CA LYS A 73 20.68 -7.89 8.23
C LYS A 73 20.79 -6.46 8.75
N VAL A 74 19.71 -5.95 9.32
CA VAL A 74 19.68 -4.60 9.87
C VAL A 74 19.42 -4.68 11.37
N LYS A 75 20.28 -4.01 12.15
CA LYS A 75 20.21 -4.03 13.62
C LYS A 75 19.03 -3.17 14.10
N TYR A 76 18.20 -3.72 14.99
CA TYR A 76 17.13 -2.95 15.60
C TYR A 76 17.67 -1.88 16.56
N LYS A 77 16.98 -0.73 16.62
CA LYS A 77 17.25 0.31 17.63
C LYS A 77 16.85 -0.14 19.03
N LYS A 78 15.79 -0.94 19.15
CA LYS A 78 15.33 -1.59 20.39
C LYS A 78 15.19 -3.08 20.13
N CYS A 79 15.84 -3.92 20.95
CA CYS A 79 15.68 -5.37 20.83
C CYS A 79 14.23 -5.78 21.16
N ARG A 80 13.75 -6.87 20.58
CA ARG A 80 12.44 -7.48 20.86
C ARG A 80 12.60 -8.90 21.41
N LEU A 81 11.59 -9.43 22.07
CA LEU A 81 11.53 -10.83 22.47
C LEU A 81 10.72 -11.63 21.45
N ARG A 82 11.11 -12.89 21.22
CA ARG A 82 10.27 -13.84 20.46
C ARG A 82 8.96 -14.11 21.20
N PRO A 83 7.86 -14.40 20.49
CA PRO A 83 6.62 -14.86 21.12
C PRO A 83 6.86 -16.06 22.03
N GLY A 84 6.33 -16.01 23.26
CA GLY A 84 6.49 -17.07 24.25
C GLY A 84 7.82 -17.06 25.02
N ALA A 85 8.74 -16.13 24.76
CA ALA A 85 9.97 -16.01 25.53
C ALA A 85 9.68 -15.75 27.02
N VAL A 86 10.35 -16.50 27.89
CA VAL A 86 10.20 -16.42 29.35
C VAL A 86 11.56 -16.15 30.00
N PRO A 87 11.60 -15.32 31.06
CA PRO A 87 12.85 -15.04 31.74
C PRO A 87 13.33 -16.27 32.54
N GLY A 88 14.60 -16.63 32.43
CA GLY A 88 15.25 -17.67 33.22
C GLY A 88 15.88 -17.10 34.50
N ARG A 89 15.73 -17.82 35.62
CA ARG A 89 16.40 -17.48 36.90
C ARG A 89 17.93 -17.66 36.85
N ASN A 90 18.42 -18.62 36.05
CA ASN A 90 19.80 -19.11 36.14
C ASN A 90 20.66 -18.87 34.89
N SER A 91 20.35 -17.90 34.04
CA SER A 91 21.26 -17.57 32.91
C SER A 91 22.58 -16.91 33.35
N TYR A 92 22.77 -16.67 34.65
CA TYR A 92 24.05 -16.27 35.25
C TYR A 92 24.62 -17.36 36.17
N SER A 93 25.15 -18.40 35.57
CA SER A 93 26.25 -19.14 36.19
C SER A 93 27.26 -19.47 35.10
N VAL A 94 28.51 -19.02 35.32
CA VAL A 94 29.72 -19.24 34.49
C VAL A 94 29.78 -18.33 33.25
N SER A 95 30.71 -17.38 33.12
CA SER A 95 32.17 -17.49 33.24
C SER A 95 32.80 -16.22 33.82
N ASN A 96 33.29 -16.30 35.05
CA ASN A 96 34.31 -15.40 35.56
C ASN A 96 35.54 -16.23 35.95
N SER A 97 36.01 -17.08 35.03
CA SER A 97 37.37 -17.59 35.06
C SER A 97 38.25 -16.58 34.34
N ARG A 98 39.05 -15.85 35.11
CA ARG A 98 40.20 -15.11 34.60
C ARG A 98 41.13 -16.11 33.91
N SER A 99 41.13 -16.14 32.58
CA SER A 99 42.25 -16.59 31.79
C SER A 99 42.77 -15.38 31.02
N THR A 100 43.86 -14.82 31.53
CA THR A 100 44.90 -14.26 30.65
C THR A 100 45.25 -15.35 29.66
N ASP A 101 44.94 -15.13 28.38
CA ASP A 101 45.82 -15.45 27.27
C ASP A 101 45.24 -14.87 25.98
N GLN A 102 46.06 -14.05 25.34
CA GLN A 102 45.92 -13.67 23.94
C GLN A 102 46.14 -14.95 23.11
N HIS A 103 45.14 -15.38 22.35
CA HIS A 103 45.43 -16.12 21.13
C HIS A 103 44.29 -15.97 20.12
N GLU A 104 44.61 -15.28 19.03
CA GLU A 104 43.84 -15.31 17.79
C GLU A 104 43.76 -16.76 17.29
N ILE A 105 42.55 -17.24 17.05
CA ILE A 105 42.33 -18.48 16.29
C ILE A 105 42.05 -18.09 14.84
N ASN A 106 43.10 -18.27 14.07
CA ASN A 106 43.18 -18.27 12.62
C ASN A 106 42.29 -19.38 12.05
N ILE A 107 41.25 -19.00 11.30
CA ILE A 107 40.43 -19.93 10.52
C ILE A 107 41.11 -20.09 9.16
N ASN A 108 42.03 -21.02 9.08
CA ASN A 108 42.61 -21.48 7.82
C ASN A 108 42.99 -22.96 7.97
N ASP A 109 41.99 -23.84 8.04
CA ASP A 109 42.21 -25.25 7.74
C ASP A 109 40.88 -25.95 7.41
N PHE A 110 40.52 -25.99 6.13
CA PHE A 110 39.63 -27.03 5.57
C PHE A 110 39.84 -27.09 4.06
N SER A 111 40.82 -27.86 3.63
CA SER A 111 40.96 -28.28 2.24
C SER A 111 41.23 -29.78 2.15
N ILE A 112 40.15 -30.58 2.12
CA ILE A 112 40.15 -31.89 1.45
C ILE A 112 38.78 -32.09 0.80
N PHE A 113 38.66 -31.73 -0.47
CA PHE A 113 38.02 -32.56 -1.50
C PHE A 113 38.34 -31.96 -2.88
N LYS A 114 39.36 -32.54 -3.53
CA LYS A 114 39.62 -32.38 -4.96
C LYS A 114 38.53 -33.14 -5.74
N LYS A 115 37.91 -32.50 -6.71
CA LYS A 115 37.70 -33.10 -8.03
C LYS A 115 37.75 -32.02 -9.10
N GLU A 116 38.55 -32.34 -10.10
CA GLU A 116 38.90 -31.53 -11.27
C GLU A 116 37.67 -31.18 -12.11
N GLN A 117 37.65 -29.96 -12.64
CA GLN A 117 37.33 -29.73 -14.04
C GLN A 117 38.02 -28.45 -14.53
N THR A 118 38.58 -28.59 -15.72
CA THR A 118 39.54 -27.74 -16.41
C THR A 118 38.89 -26.57 -17.16
N LEU A 119 39.60 -25.44 -17.16
CA LEU A 119 39.86 -24.55 -18.31
C LEU A 119 38.67 -24.05 -19.16
N GLU A 120 38.35 -22.76 -19.06
CA GLU A 120 38.56 -21.81 -20.18
C GLU A 120 38.38 -20.32 -19.80
N LYS A 121 39.13 -19.51 -20.55
CA LYS A 121 39.37 -18.07 -20.43
C LYS A 121 38.10 -17.24 -20.63
N ASN A 122 38.03 -16.04 -20.05
CA ASN A 122 38.05 -14.77 -20.82
C ASN A 122 37.75 -13.48 -20.00
N LYS A 123 38.61 -12.48 -20.23
CA LYS A 123 38.34 -11.05 -20.42
C LYS A 123 37.79 -10.20 -19.26
N THR A 124 38.73 -9.63 -18.51
CA THR A 124 38.57 -8.37 -17.79
C THR A 124 38.44 -7.21 -18.78
N LEU A 125 37.28 -6.56 -18.83
CA LEU A 125 37.05 -5.32 -19.58
C LEU A 125 37.63 -4.13 -18.80
N LEU A 126 38.79 -3.64 -19.26
CA LEU A 126 39.35 -2.35 -18.87
C LEU A 126 38.51 -1.22 -19.49
N ILE A 127 37.73 -0.51 -18.68
CA ILE A 127 37.08 0.75 -19.06
C ILE A 127 38.16 1.83 -19.11
N LYS A 128 38.55 2.25 -20.33
CA LYS A 128 39.41 3.41 -20.57
C LYS A 128 38.68 4.69 -20.16
N ARG A 129 39.16 5.35 -19.11
CA ARG A 129 38.81 6.75 -18.80
C ARG A 129 39.44 7.67 -19.86
N SER A 130 38.58 8.30 -20.66
CA SER A 130 38.97 9.35 -21.61
C SER A 130 39.41 10.61 -20.85
N LYS A 131 40.62 11.09 -21.13
CA LYS A 131 41.13 12.39 -20.68
C LYS A 131 40.42 13.50 -21.47
N ARG A 132 39.56 14.28 -20.81
CA ARG A 132 39.10 15.57 -21.36
C ARG A 132 40.14 16.65 -21.05
N LYS A 133 40.51 17.37 -22.11
CA LYS A 133 41.36 18.56 -22.11
C LYS A 133 40.68 19.68 -21.32
N THR A 134 41.48 20.32 -20.48
CA THR A 134 41.22 21.61 -19.83
C THR A 134 41.31 22.74 -20.86
N LEU A 135 40.32 23.63 -20.85
CA LEU A 135 40.45 24.99 -21.34
C LEU A 135 39.60 25.90 -20.46
N ASN A 136 40.26 26.93 -19.94
CA ASN A 136 39.74 27.97 -19.07
C ASN A 136 38.62 28.77 -19.75
N ASP A 137 37.63 29.20 -18.97
CA ASP A 137 37.42 30.65 -18.77
C ASP A 137 36.41 30.93 -17.64
N ASP A 138 36.69 32.03 -16.96
CA ASP A 138 36.07 32.56 -15.76
C ASP A 138 34.55 32.80 -15.88
N LYS A 139 33.80 32.49 -14.81
CA LYS A 139 32.83 33.40 -14.16
C LYS A 139 32.13 32.81 -12.94
N TYR A 140 32.23 33.56 -11.84
CA TYR A 140 31.29 33.70 -10.72
C TYR A 140 30.66 32.42 -10.12
N VAL A 141 31.23 32.01 -8.98
CA VAL A 141 30.64 31.05 -8.04
C VAL A 141 29.52 31.74 -7.25
N VAL A 142 28.27 31.37 -7.53
CA VAL A 142 27.16 31.50 -6.56
C VAL A 142 26.73 30.09 -6.18
N ASN A 143 27.13 29.69 -4.98
CA ASN A 143 26.78 28.43 -4.35
C ASN A 143 25.28 28.43 -3.99
N ARG A 144 24.45 27.69 -4.75
CA ARG A 144 23.07 27.37 -4.36
C ARG A 144 22.98 25.88 -4.05
N ASN A 145 22.90 25.58 -2.76
CA ASN A 145 22.40 24.32 -2.23
C ASN A 145 21.01 24.03 -2.83
N THR A 146 20.90 23.01 -3.67
CA THR A 146 19.61 22.46 -4.13
C THR A 146 19.02 21.61 -3.02
N ASN A 147 18.30 22.27 -2.11
CA ASN A 147 17.35 21.63 -1.21
C ASN A 147 16.05 21.43 -2.00
N THR A 148 15.76 20.19 -2.40
CA THR A 148 14.59 19.82 -3.20
C THR A 148 13.34 19.92 -2.32
N TYR A 149 12.75 21.12 -2.26
CA TYR A 149 11.52 21.42 -1.56
C TYR A 149 10.32 20.95 -2.41
N TYR A 150 9.62 19.90 -1.97
CA TYR A 150 8.34 19.53 -2.54
C TYR A 150 7.31 20.61 -2.18
N GLN A 151 7.09 21.55 -3.10
CA GLN A 151 5.99 22.51 -3.01
C GLN A 151 4.68 21.75 -3.22
N THR A 152 3.98 21.48 -2.12
CA THR A 152 2.58 21.04 -2.13
C THR A 152 1.74 22.20 -2.64
N TYR A 153 1.30 22.12 -3.90
CA TYR A 153 0.28 23.01 -4.45
C TYR A 153 -1.06 22.66 -3.80
N SER A 154 -1.40 23.34 -2.70
CA SER A 154 -2.78 23.45 -2.23
C SER A 154 -3.28 24.84 -2.58
N LYS A 155 -3.93 24.95 -3.74
CA LYS A 155 -4.74 26.11 -4.09
C LYS A 155 -6.11 25.59 -4.53
N LEU A 156 -6.93 25.24 -3.54
CA LEU A 156 -8.37 25.06 -3.69
C LEU A 156 -8.98 26.41 -4.11
N GLN A 157 -9.44 26.51 -5.35
CA GLN A 157 -10.44 27.50 -5.74
C GLN A 157 -11.82 26.93 -5.42
N SER A 158 -12.35 27.29 -4.26
CA SER A 158 -13.77 27.16 -3.96
C SER A 158 -14.52 28.28 -4.69
N TYR A 159 -15.22 27.96 -5.78
CA TYR A 159 -16.26 28.84 -6.30
C TYR A 159 -17.51 28.63 -5.45
N ALA A 160 -17.70 29.48 -4.45
CA ALA A 160 -18.96 29.60 -3.73
C ALA A 160 -19.95 30.37 -4.61
N TYR A 161 -21.02 29.70 -4.99
CA TYR A 161 -22.18 30.28 -5.67
C TYR A 161 -23.04 30.94 -4.60
N ASN A 162 -23.03 32.28 -4.54
CA ASN A 162 -23.98 33.05 -3.73
C ASN A 162 -24.85 33.87 -4.69
N GLY A 163 -26.15 33.62 -4.63
CA GLY A 163 -27.17 34.33 -5.38
C GLY A 163 -28.53 34.02 -4.79
N GLU A 164 -28.77 34.49 -3.56
CA GLU A 164 -30.11 34.76 -3.09
C GLU A 164 -30.61 36.03 -3.81
N GLY A 165 -31.78 35.92 -4.40
CA GLY A 165 -32.46 36.99 -5.11
C GLY A 165 -33.86 36.52 -5.44
N GLU A 166 -34.77 36.70 -4.48
CA GLU A 166 -36.20 36.71 -4.72
C GLU A 166 -36.51 37.80 -5.73
N GLU A 167 -37.17 37.47 -6.85
CA GLU A 167 -38.09 38.39 -7.51
C GLU A 167 -39.00 37.60 -8.48
N SER A 168 -40.30 37.78 -8.26
CA SER A 168 -41.39 37.30 -9.09
C SER A 168 -41.42 38.03 -10.43
N CYS A 169 -41.74 37.32 -11.52
CA CYS A 169 -42.79 37.72 -12.45
C CYS A 169 -42.97 36.69 -13.58
N ASP A 170 -44.23 36.28 -13.77
CA ASP A 170 -44.74 35.78 -15.05
C ASP A 170 -44.40 36.75 -16.18
N PHE A 171 -44.03 36.26 -17.36
CA PHE A 171 -44.61 36.72 -18.63
C PHE A 171 -44.35 35.75 -19.78
N ASN A 172 -45.38 35.68 -20.62
CA ASN A 172 -45.58 34.83 -21.79
C ASN A 172 -44.66 35.12 -22.98
N ASN A 173 -44.60 34.13 -23.87
CA ASN A 173 -44.60 34.19 -25.35
C ASN A 173 -43.81 35.31 -26.04
N VAL A 174 -42.81 34.91 -26.83
CA VAL A 174 -42.39 35.67 -28.01
C VAL A 174 -42.39 34.76 -29.23
N GLU A 175 -43.12 35.24 -30.23
CA GLU A 175 -43.33 34.73 -31.58
C GLU A 175 -42.04 34.45 -32.34
N LEU A 176 -42.01 33.30 -33.02
CA LEU A 176 -41.15 33.11 -34.18
C LEU A 176 -41.82 33.71 -35.42
N THR A 177 -41.12 34.62 -36.06
CA THR A 177 -41.52 35.28 -37.30
C THR A 177 -41.41 34.34 -38.51
N ASN A 178 -42.44 34.46 -39.36
CA ASN A 178 -42.63 33.83 -40.65
C ASN A 178 -41.50 34.13 -41.65
N THR A 179 -41.06 33.11 -42.38
CA THR A 179 -40.75 33.25 -43.81
C THR A 179 -41.51 32.18 -44.60
N LYS A 180 -42.35 32.67 -45.51
CA LYS A 180 -43.08 31.89 -46.51
C LYS A 180 -42.11 31.52 -47.62
N ASP A 181 -42.14 30.28 -48.08
CA ASP A 181 -42.19 30.03 -49.53
C ASP A 181 -42.67 28.62 -49.90
N LYS A 182 -43.71 28.63 -50.74
CA LYS A 182 -44.08 27.72 -51.83
C LYS A 182 -44.42 26.25 -51.57
N GLU A 183 -45.74 26.06 -51.67
CA GLU A 183 -46.50 24.89 -52.10
C GLU A 183 -45.79 23.92 -53.08
N LYS A 184 -45.85 22.63 -52.74
CA LYS A 184 -46.34 21.59 -53.65
C LYS A 184 -46.95 20.45 -52.83
N LYS A 185 -48.27 20.29 -53.02
CA LYS A 185 -49.08 19.20 -52.47
C LYS A 185 -48.80 17.92 -53.26
N GLU A 186 -48.53 16.83 -52.57
CA GLU A 186 -48.85 15.48 -53.05
C GLU A 186 -49.21 14.57 -51.87
N ASN A 187 -50.39 13.96 -51.99
CA ASN A 187 -51.03 13.05 -51.04
C ASN A 187 -50.25 11.74 -50.94
N VAL A 188 -49.88 11.30 -49.74
CA VAL A 188 -49.65 9.87 -49.47
C VAL A 188 -50.17 9.49 -48.08
N GLN A 189 -50.99 8.43 -48.09
CA GLN A 189 -51.64 7.74 -46.99
C GLN A 189 -50.69 7.36 -45.83
N ILE A 190 -51.16 7.61 -44.60
CA ILE A 190 -50.61 7.05 -43.36
C ILE A 190 -51.27 5.70 -43.11
N SER A 191 -50.49 4.61 -43.20
CA SER A 191 -50.83 3.31 -42.63
C SER A 191 -49.98 3.07 -41.39
N ASN A 192 -50.66 2.85 -40.25
CA ASN A 192 -50.07 2.43 -39.00
C ASN A 192 -49.61 0.97 -39.10
N GLU A 193 -48.32 0.70 -38.92
CA GLU A 193 -47.83 -0.65 -38.60
C GLU A 193 -46.93 -0.63 -37.36
N SER A 194 -47.39 -1.37 -36.37
CA SER A 194 -46.75 -1.70 -35.11
C SER A 194 -45.63 -2.72 -35.30
N CYS A 195 -44.40 -2.39 -34.93
CA CYS A 195 -43.29 -3.32 -34.86
C CYS A 195 -43.05 -3.79 -33.41
N SER A 196 -43.60 -4.96 -33.08
CA SER A 196 -43.18 -5.77 -31.93
C SER A 196 -42.63 -7.09 -32.48
N ASN A 197 -41.31 -7.30 -32.40
CA ASN A 197 -40.72 -8.63 -32.64
C ASN A 197 -39.52 -8.86 -31.69
N VAL A 198 -39.77 -9.75 -30.74
CA VAL A 198 -38.80 -10.40 -29.84
C VAL A 198 -38.33 -11.70 -30.51
N PRO A 199 -37.04 -12.04 -30.55
CA PRO A 199 -36.61 -13.34 -31.06
C PRO A 199 -36.77 -14.43 -29.99
N ARG A 200 -37.55 -15.47 -30.30
CA ARG A 200 -37.60 -16.75 -29.58
C ARG A 200 -36.44 -17.65 -30.00
N TYR A 201 -35.84 -18.29 -29.01
CA TYR A 201 -34.86 -19.36 -29.13
C TYR A 201 -35.45 -20.61 -29.80
N ALA A 202 -34.69 -21.20 -30.71
CA ALA A 202 -34.96 -22.51 -31.30
C ALA A 202 -34.16 -23.60 -30.56
N SER A 203 -34.90 -24.62 -30.15
CA SER A 203 -34.41 -25.91 -29.64
C SER A 203 -33.95 -26.81 -30.79
N TYR A 204 -32.81 -27.49 -30.61
CA TYR A 204 -32.51 -28.73 -31.32
C TYR A 204 -32.18 -29.82 -30.31
N ALA A 205 -32.88 -30.93 -30.46
CA ALA A 205 -32.65 -32.19 -29.75
C ALA A 205 -31.73 -33.07 -30.58
N SER A 206 -30.78 -33.72 -29.92
CA SER A 206 -30.22 -34.99 -30.35
C SER A 206 -29.68 -35.73 -29.13
N SER A 207 -30.22 -36.93 -28.93
CA SER A 207 -29.77 -37.94 -27.99
C SER A 207 -28.46 -38.57 -28.46
N GLU A 208 -27.59 -38.94 -27.53
CA GLU A 208 -26.95 -40.26 -27.55
C GLU A 208 -26.36 -40.61 -26.20
N ASN A 209 -26.44 -41.91 -25.91
CA ASN A 209 -26.27 -42.55 -24.62
C ASN A 209 -24.80 -42.64 -24.19
N ASN A 210 -24.54 -42.65 -22.88
CA ASN A 210 -23.56 -43.54 -22.25
C ASN A 210 -23.75 -43.54 -20.72
N GLU A 211 -24.39 -44.61 -20.23
CA GLU A 211 -24.41 -45.00 -18.83
C GLU A 211 -23.01 -45.48 -18.40
N THR A 212 -22.48 -44.96 -17.30
CA THR A 212 -21.46 -45.69 -16.52
C THR A 212 -21.54 -45.32 -15.04
N LEU A 213 -22.22 -46.19 -14.31
CA LEU A 213 -21.85 -46.72 -12.99
C LEU A 213 -21.42 -45.72 -11.88
N VAL A 214 -22.40 -45.09 -11.23
CA VAL A 214 -22.19 -44.46 -9.91
C VAL A 214 -22.45 -45.50 -8.82
N LYS A 215 -21.36 -46.01 -8.21
CA LYS A 215 -21.42 -46.79 -6.97
C LYS A 215 -21.76 -45.85 -5.81
N THR A 216 -22.96 -46.00 -5.28
CA THR A 216 -23.38 -45.44 -3.98
C THR A 216 -22.64 -46.13 -2.84
N CYS A 217 -21.80 -45.38 -2.11
CA CYS A 217 -21.38 -45.75 -0.76
C CYS A 217 -22.21 -44.95 0.24
N LYS A 218 -23.17 -45.62 0.88
CA LYS A 218 -23.83 -45.15 2.09
C LYS A 218 -22.84 -45.29 3.24
N HIS A 219 -22.31 -44.18 3.72
CA HIS A 219 -21.69 -44.11 5.04
C HIS A 219 -22.61 -43.31 5.95
N ASP A 220 -23.19 -44.01 6.93
CA ASP A 220 -23.83 -43.41 8.09
C ASP A 220 -22.78 -42.59 8.86
N VAL A 221 -22.85 -41.27 8.71
CA VAL A 221 -22.13 -40.34 9.58
C VAL A 221 -23.11 -39.91 10.66
N SER A 222 -22.96 -40.55 11.81
CA SER A 222 -23.63 -40.19 13.05
C SER A 222 -23.40 -38.72 13.38
N ASN A 223 -24.52 -38.02 13.39
CA ASN A 223 -24.82 -36.73 14.02
C ASN A 223 -23.95 -36.46 15.27
N MET A 224 -22.83 -35.76 15.09
CA MET A 224 -22.08 -35.14 16.17
C MET A 224 -22.41 -33.65 16.09
N GLN A 225 -23.36 -33.23 16.91
CA GLN A 225 -23.70 -31.81 17.08
C GLN A 225 -22.51 -31.12 17.75
N ASP A 226 -21.63 -30.59 16.90
CA ASP A 226 -20.58 -29.68 17.29
C ASP A 226 -21.24 -28.35 17.68
N THR A 227 -21.67 -28.25 18.93
CA THR A 227 -21.85 -26.98 19.62
C THR A 227 -20.49 -26.34 19.77
N SER A 228 -19.97 -25.78 18.65
CA SER A 228 -18.88 -24.83 18.71
C SER A 228 -19.44 -23.59 19.40
N VAL A 229 -19.23 -23.55 20.71
CA VAL A 229 -19.23 -22.33 21.50
C VAL A 229 -18.23 -21.42 20.80
N TYR A 230 -18.73 -20.60 19.88
CA TYR A 230 -17.98 -19.50 19.30
C TYR A 230 -17.65 -18.59 20.47
N ASP A 231 -16.48 -18.87 21.05
CA ASP A 231 -15.78 -17.98 21.93
C ASP A 231 -15.80 -16.63 21.21
N LYS A 232 -16.52 -15.69 21.80
CA LYS A 232 -16.79 -14.36 21.24
C LYS A 232 -15.47 -13.63 21.31
N GLY A 233 -14.61 -13.97 20.35
CA GLY A 233 -13.21 -13.62 20.31
C GLY A 233 -13.09 -12.14 20.54
N CYS A 234 -12.32 -11.78 21.56
CA CYS A 234 -11.95 -10.41 21.82
C CYS A 234 -11.31 -9.88 20.53
N GLU A 235 -12.08 -9.09 19.75
CA GLU A 235 -11.58 -8.36 18.59
C GLU A 235 -10.59 -7.33 19.13
N THR A 236 -9.36 -7.80 19.36
CA THR A 236 -8.29 -6.97 19.90
C THR A 236 -7.82 -6.11 18.74
N ASN A 237 -8.43 -4.93 18.60
CA ASN A 237 -8.06 -3.97 17.58
C ASN A 237 -6.60 -3.57 17.78
N MET A 238 -5.80 -3.65 16.71
CA MET A 238 -4.42 -3.15 16.71
C MET A 238 -4.42 -1.65 17.01
N LEU A 239 -3.60 -1.24 17.98
CA LEU A 239 -3.38 0.19 18.25
C LEU A 239 -2.45 0.78 17.20
N PHE A 240 -2.58 2.08 16.95
CA PHE A 240 -1.76 2.76 15.95
C PHE A 240 -0.26 2.74 16.32
N GLU A 241 0.07 2.79 17.61
CA GLU A 241 1.46 2.69 18.08
C GLU A 241 2.05 1.31 17.77
N ASP A 242 1.26 0.25 17.97
CA ASP A 242 1.66 -1.12 17.63
C ASP A 242 1.82 -1.27 16.11
N PHE A 243 0.97 -0.60 15.31
CA PHE A 243 1.10 -0.54 13.85
C PHE A 243 2.36 0.22 13.39
N LEU A 244 2.64 1.39 13.95
CA LEU A 244 3.83 2.19 13.60
C LEU A 244 5.13 1.41 13.80
N GLU A 245 5.16 0.54 14.79
CA GLU A 245 6.29 -0.30 15.12
C GLU A 245 6.63 -1.38 14.07
N VAL A 246 5.70 -1.70 13.18
CA VAL A 246 5.81 -2.80 12.21
C VAL A 246 5.39 -2.40 10.79
N CYS A 247 4.87 -1.19 10.56
CA CYS A 247 4.34 -0.76 9.27
C CYS A 247 5.35 -0.79 8.10
N THR A 248 6.64 -0.69 8.40
CA THR A 248 7.73 -0.83 7.40
C THR A 248 8.12 -2.28 7.11
N GLU A 249 7.59 -3.23 7.88
CA GLU A 249 7.86 -4.67 7.74
C GLU A 249 6.80 -5.37 6.85
N LEU A 250 5.80 -4.64 6.36
CA LEU A 250 4.75 -5.19 5.50
C LEU A 250 5.27 -5.66 4.15
N SER A 251 4.67 -6.74 3.65
CA SER A 251 4.89 -7.25 2.30
C SER A 251 4.12 -6.41 1.29
N ILE A 252 4.76 -5.37 0.75
CA ILE A 252 4.15 -4.48 -0.25
C ILE A 252 4.54 -4.87 -1.69
N PRO A 253 3.65 -4.64 -2.69
CA PRO A 253 3.94 -4.95 -4.09
C PRO A 253 5.14 -4.16 -4.63
N HIS A 254 5.73 -4.66 -5.73
CA HIS A 254 6.88 -4.02 -6.35
C HIS A 254 6.56 -2.59 -6.82
N GLY A 255 7.47 -1.65 -6.57
CA GLY A 255 7.29 -0.23 -6.92
C GLY A 255 6.60 0.61 -5.83
N TRP A 256 6.05 -0.02 -4.80
CA TRP A 256 5.56 0.67 -3.62
C TRP A 256 6.69 0.98 -2.63
N SER A 257 6.50 2.05 -1.87
CA SER A 257 7.39 2.46 -0.78
C SER A 257 6.59 2.92 0.42
N CYS A 258 7.15 2.78 1.63
CA CYS A 258 6.53 3.22 2.87
C CYS A 258 7.28 4.44 3.42
N LEU A 259 6.54 5.48 3.78
CA LEU A 259 7.04 6.70 4.39
C LEU A 259 6.25 6.97 5.67
N ILE A 260 6.94 7.38 6.74
CA ILE A 260 6.30 7.85 7.97
C ILE A 260 6.57 9.34 8.07
N THR A 261 5.50 10.12 8.20
CA THR A 261 5.58 11.58 8.36
C THR A 261 4.87 12.00 9.63
N SER A 262 5.37 13.04 10.29
CA SER A 262 4.72 13.65 11.44
C SER A 262 4.57 15.17 11.24
N LYS A 263 3.37 15.67 11.50
CA LYS A 263 3.06 17.11 11.49
C LYS A 263 2.46 17.48 12.84
N GLY A 264 3.27 18.08 13.71
CA GLY A 264 2.87 18.32 15.10
C GLY A 264 2.79 17.01 15.86
N HIS A 265 1.60 16.69 16.40
CA HIS A 265 1.35 15.45 17.14
C HIS A 265 0.77 14.33 16.24
N ASP A 266 0.41 14.65 15.00
CA ASP A 266 -0.19 13.69 14.10
C ASP A 266 0.91 12.95 13.33
N THR A 267 0.97 11.63 13.51
CA THR A 267 1.81 10.75 12.69
C THR A 267 0.92 10.11 11.62
N THR A 268 1.42 10.05 10.39
CA THR A 268 0.75 9.40 9.26
C THR A 268 1.73 8.45 8.59
N VAL A 269 1.28 7.23 8.34
CA VAL A 269 1.99 6.26 7.51
C VAL A 269 1.46 6.40 6.09
N VAL A 270 2.36 6.50 5.12
CA VAL A 270 2.04 6.72 3.72
C VAL A 270 2.69 5.64 2.87
N TYR A 271 1.87 4.88 2.15
CA TYR A 271 2.34 3.99 1.10
C TYR A 271 2.22 4.69 -0.25
N LEU A 272 3.31 4.75 -1.00
CA LEU A 272 3.45 5.53 -2.22
C LEU A 272 3.86 4.63 -3.38
N TYR A 273 3.11 4.72 -4.48
CA TYR A 273 3.52 4.16 -5.77
C TYR A 273 3.96 5.29 -6.70
N MET A 274 5.24 5.24 -7.07
CA MET A 274 5.87 6.23 -7.93
C MET A 274 5.89 5.76 -9.39
N ASN A 275 5.61 6.68 -10.32
CA ASN A 275 5.72 6.42 -11.74
C ASN A 275 6.56 7.51 -12.42
N ILE A 276 7.00 7.29 -13.66
CA ILE A 276 7.88 8.18 -14.42
C ILE A 276 7.11 8.71 -15.62
N THR A 277 7.08 10.04 -15.76
CA THR A 277 6.50 10.68 -16.95
C THR A 277 7.34 10.40 -18.20
N LYS A 278 6.78 10.66 -19.39
CA LYS A 278 7.53 10.53 -20.67
C LYS A 278 8.83 11.36 -20.71
N ASN A 279 8.90 12.43 -19.92
CA ASN A 279 10.07 13.31 -19.83
C ASN A 279 11.08 12.85 -18.77
N GLY A 280 10.88 11.68 -18.15
CA GLY A 280 11.76 11.16 -17.10
C GLY A 280 11.52 11.75 -15.71
N LEU A 281 10.51 12.60 -15.52
CA LEU A 281 10.20 13.18 -14.21
C LEU A 281 9.38 12.18 -13.37
N PRO A 282 9.81 11.86 -12.14
CA PRO A 282 9.04 11.02 -11.24
C PRO A 282 7.81 11.79 -10.70
N PHE A 283 6.70 11.09 -10.52
CA PHE A 283 5.49 11.61 -9.87
C PHE A 283 4.81 10.52 -9.06
N VAL A 284 3.97 10.92 -8.11
CA VAL A 284 3.20 9.97 -7.32
C VAL A 284 1.91 9.63 -8.06
N GLU A 285 1.72 8.36 -8.41
CA GLU A 285 0.53 7.92 -9.13
C GLU A 285 -0.55 7.41 -8.17
N LYS A 286 -0.17 6.64 -7.15
CA LYS A 286 -1.09 6.14 -6.11
C LYS A 286 -0.53 6.40 -4.71
N GLN A 287 -1.42 6.69 -3.76
CA GLN A 287 -1.09 6.89 -2.37
C GLN A 287 -2.15 6.25 -1.47
N ILE A 288 -1.69 5.63 -0.39
CA ILE A 288 -2.53 5.21 0.73
C ILE A 288 -2.00 5.90 1.98
N PHE A 289 -2.88 6.55 2.74
CA PHE A 289 -2.54 7.16 4.03
C PHE A 289 -3.26 6.43 5.15
N ILE A 290 -2.56 6.23 6.25
CA ILE A 290 -3.09 5.67 7.49
C ILE A 290 -2.74 6.62 8.62
N ARG A 291 -3.77 7.13 9.30
CA ARG A 291 -3.64 8.04 10.44
C ARG A 291 -3.84 7.29 11.76
N SER A 292 -3.78 8.03 12.86
CA SER A 292 -3.95 7.51 14.22
C SER A 292 -5.31 6.87 14.49
N ASP A 293 -6.33 7.20 13.69
CA ASP A 293 -7.66 6.58 13.74
C ASP A 293 -7.73 5.20 13.05
N MET A 294 -6.62 4.73 12.47
CA MET A 294 -6.51 3.48 11.72
C MET A 294 -7.42 3.44 10.48
N VAL A 295 -7.83 4.60 9.94
CA VAL A 295 -8.63 4.70 8.71
C VAL A 295 -7.73 4.86 7.49
N LEU A 296 -7.98 4.08 6.44
CA LEU A 296 -7.30 4.25 5.15
C LEU A 296 -7.92 5.39 4.33
N HIS A 297 -7.05 6.23 3.79
CA HIS A 297 -7.39 7.19 2.75
C HIS A 297 -6.63 6.84 1.47
N TYR A 298 -7.31 6.98 0.33
CA TYR A 298 -6.75 6.66 -0.98
C TYR A 298 -6.62 7.93 -1.81
N SER A 299 -5.52 8.05 -2.55
CA SER A 299 -5.32 9.14 -3.49
C SER A 299 -4.71 8.62 -4.79
N VAL A 300 -5.17 9.17 -5.90
CA VAL A 300 -4.65 8.91 -7.24
C VAL A 300 -4.32 10.25 -7.88
N ALA A 301 -3.09 10.40 -8.39
CA ALA A 301 -2.62 11.65 -8.98
C ALA A 301 -2.93 12.88 -8.10
N ASN A 302 -2.61 12.79 -6.81
CA ASN A 302 -2.86 13.82 -5.79
C ASN A 302 -4.35 14.18 -5.56
N THR A 303 -5.28 13.36 -6.04
CA THR A 303 -6.72 13.53 -5.80
C THR A 303 -7.20 12.45 -4.86
N GLU A 304 -7.76 12.82 -3.71
CA GLU A 304 -8.38 11.88 -2.78
C GLU A 304 -9.63 11.27 -3.42
N ILE A 305 -9.80 9.97 -3.25
CA ILE A 305 -10.91 9.21 -3.84
C ILE A 305 -11.69 8.47 -2.76
N ASP A 306 -12.98 8.28 -2.98
CA ASP A 306 -13.79 7.39 -2.13
C ASP A 306 -13.60 5.94 -2.58
N PRO A 307 -12.99 5.07 -1.75
CA PRO A 307 -12.71 3.69 -2.15
C PRO A 307 -13.98 2.88 -2.42
N LEU A 308 -15.15 3.28 -1.89
CA LEU A 308 -16.42 2.61 -2.19
C LEU A 308 -16.89 2.89 -3.61
N VAL A 309 -16.81 4.16 -4.02
CA VAL A 309 -17.22 4.59 -5.37
C VAL A 309 -16.40 3.86 -6.43
N HIS A 310 -15.14 3.54 -6.12
CA HIS A 310 -14.23 2.82 -7.00
C HIS A 310 -14.20 1.30 -6.79
N ASN A 311 -15.04 0.74 -5.92
CA ASN A 311 -15.08 -0.69 -5.59
C ASN A 311 -13.73 -1.26 -5.08
N LEU A 312 -12.93 -0.44 -4.40
CA LEU A 312 -11.72 -0.89 -3.69
C LEU A 312 -12.09 -1.59 -2.38
N ILE A 313 -13.22 -1.22 -1.79
CA ILE A 313 -13.78 -1.88 -0.60
C ILE A 313 -15.27 -2.16 -0.80
N LYS A 314 -15.78 -3.22 -0.16
CA LYS A 314 -17.19 -3.65 -0.28
C LYS A 314 -18.13 -2.85 0.62
N GLU A 315 -17.68 -2.45 1.79
CA GLU A 315 -18.48 -1.79 2.82
C GLU A 315 -17.65 -0.75 3.59
N ARG A 316 -18.26 0.36 4.04
CA ARG A 316 -17.58 1.44 4.79
C ARG A 316 -16.78 0.94 5.99
N LYS A 317 -17.26 -0.12 6.64
CA LYS A 317 -16.60 -0.70 7.82
C LYS A 317 -15.22 -1.30 7.50
N HIS A 318 -14.94 -1.62 6.24
CA HIS A 318 -13.66 -2.17 5.80
C HIS A 318 -12.56 -1.13 5.57
N ASN A 319 -12.86 0.17 5.71
CA ASN A 319 -11.82 1.21 5.65
C ASN A 319 -11.00 1.34 6.94
N LYS A 320 -11.39 0.65 8.02
CA LYS A 320 -10.64 0.68 9.28
C LYS A 320 -9.77 -0.56 9.40
N ILE A 321 -8.48 -0.36 9.60
CA ILE A 321 -7.47 -1.42 9.76
C ILE A 321 -7.65 -2.07 11.12
N ARG A 322 -7.76 -3.40 11.12
CA ARG A 322 -7.78 -4.23 12.32
C ARG A 322 -6.49 -5.03 12.46
N SER A 323 -5.87 -5.37 11.35
CA SER A 323 -4.67 -6.19 11.27
C SER A 323 -3.69 -5.69 10.20
N LEU A 324 -2.43 -6.12 10.28
CA LEU A 324 -1.43 -5.86 9.23
C LEU A 324 -1.83 -6.47 7.89
N LEU A 325 -2.47 -7.64 7.93
CA LEU A 325 -2.92 -8.36 6.73
C LEU A 325 -3.96 -7.54 5.96
N ASP A 326 -4.81 -6.77 6.65
CA ASP A 326 -5.77 -5.87 5.99
C ASP A 326 -5.04 -4.85 5.12
N VAL A 327 -3.94 -4.29 5.61
CA VAL A 327 -3.14 -3.31 4.87
C VAL A 327 -2.50 -3.94 3.63
N GLU A 328 -1.92 -5.13 3.78
CA GLU A 328 -1.31 -5.86 2.66
C GLU A 328 -2.32 -6.19 1.56
N ILE A 329 -3.49 -6.71 1.94
CA ILE A 329 -4.58 -7.02 0.99
C ILE A 329 -5.07 -5.76 0.28
N LEU A 330 -5.28 -4.67 1.02
CA LEU A 330 -5.79 -3.42 0.44
C LEU A 330 -4.78 -2.74 -0.48
N ILE A 331 -3.48 -2.79 -0.16
CA ILE A 331 -2.42 -2.31 -1.06
C ILE A 331 -2.37 -3.18 -2.31
N ALA A 332 -2.40 -4.51 -2.18
CA ALA A 332 -2.37 -5.43 -3.33
C ALA A 332 -3.59 -5.25 -4.25
N GLU A 333 -4.78 -5.08 -3.68
CA GLU A 333 -6.01 -4.78 -4.42
C GLU A 333 -5.90 -3.45 -5.17
N PHE A 334 -5.39 -2.41 -4.51
CA PHE A 334 -5.23 -1.10 -5.13
C PHE A 334 -4.13 -1.07 -6.20
N ASP A 335 -3.06 -1.86 -6.01
CA ASP A 335 -1.97 -2.03 -6.97
C ASP A 335 -2.47 -2.57 -8.32
N GLN A 336 -3.37 -3.55 -8.29
CA GLN A 336 -3.96 -4.15 -9.49
C GLN A 336 -4.83 -3.20 -10.31
N ARG A 337 -5.33 -2.12 -9.70
CA ARG A 337 -6.20 -1.18 -10.42
C ARG A 337 -5.42 -0.28 -11.36
N ALA A 338 -5.85 -0.19 -12.62
CA ALA A 338 -5.23 0.71 -13.59
C ALA A 338 -5.66 2.17 -13.34
N VAL A 339 -4.71 3.10 -13.39
CA VAL A 339 -5.02 4.54 -13.42
C VAL A 339 -5.23 4.94 -14.88
N CYS A 340 -6.38 5.55 -15.17
CA CYS A 340 -6.71 6.02 -16.51
C CYS A 340 -5.58 6.92 -17.03
N GLN A 341 -5.16 6.75 -18.28
CA GLN A 341 -4.09 7.54 -18.89
C GLN A 341 -4.53 8.94 -19.34
N GLY A 342 -5.81 9.30 -19.15
CA GLY A 342 -6.33 10.59 -19.59
C GLY A 342 -6.26 10.76 -21.10
N ILE A 343 -5.95 11.97 -21.56
CA ILE A 343 -5.85 12.38 -22.96
C ILE A 343 -4.38 12.71 -23.26
N CYS A 344 -3.89 12.25 -24.41
CA CYS A 344 -2.50 12.44 -24.80
C CYS A 344 -2.24 13.86 -25.32
N ASP A 345 -1.12 14.43 -24.86
CA ASP A 345 -0.44 15.65 -25.33
C ASP A 345 -1.18 16.97 -25.13
N SER A 346 -0.80 17.72 -24.08
CA SER A 346 -1.38 19.03 -23.76
C SER A 346 -1.03 20.13 -24.76
N ARG A 347 0.02 19.92 -25.56
CA ARG A 347 0.63 20.99 -26.36
C ARG A 347 -0.26 21.48 -27.49
N ASP A 348 -1.23 20.69 -27.89
CA ASP A 348 -2.03 20.97 -29.08
C ASP A 348 -3.43 21.54 -28.78
N TYR A 349 -3.82 21.69 -27.50
CA TYR A 349 -5.21 21.99 -27.13
C TYR A 349 -5.42 23.36 -26.46
N LYS A 350 -4.50 24.30 -26.62
CA LYS A 350 -4.61 25.64 -26.01
C LYS A 350 -5.74 26.52 -26.58
N SER A 351 -6.31 26.18 -27.74
CA SER A 351 -7.17 27.08 -28.51
C SER A 351 -8.67 26.78 -28.48
N VAL A 352 -9.14 25.76 -27.75
CA VAL A 352 -10.54 25.32 -27.82
C VAL A 352 -11.22 25.49 -26.46
N ASP A 353 -12.52 25.82 -26.49
CA ASP A 353 -13.51 25.72 -25.39
C ASP A 353 -13.52 24.37 -24.63
N ALA A 354 -12.65 23.44 -25.02
CA ALA A 354 -12.33 22.18 -24.36
C ALA A 354 -12.00 22.32 -22.87
N ILE A 355 -11.62 23.52 -22.39
CA ILE A 355 -11.42 23.80 -20.97
C ILE A 355 -12.67 23.44 -20.14
N LYS A 356 -13.89 23.54 -20.70
CA LYS A 356 -15.13 23.23 -19.95
C LYS A 356 -15.32 21.74 -19.65
N VAL A 357 -14.74 20.85 -20.46
CA VAL A 357 -14.93 19.39 -20.34
C VAL A 357 -13.67 18.67 -19.86
N LEU A 358 -12.60 19.42 -19.59
CA LEU A 358 -11.29 18.92 -19.21
C LEU A 358 -10.83 19.46 -17.85
N TYR A 359 -10.11 18.63 -17.10
CA TYR A 359 -9.28 19.08 -15.97
C TYR A 359 -7.90 18.45 -16.05
N MET A 360 -6.94 19.04 -15.36
CA MET A 360 -5.57 18.55 -15.26
C MET A 360 -5.32 18.01 -13.85
N ASP A 361 -4.94 16.74 -13.72
CA ASP A 361 -4.65 16.07 -12.43
C ASP A 361 -3.21 16.31 -11.94
N GLY A 362 -2.58 17.38 -12.42
CA GLY A 362 -1.17 17.70 -12.23
C GLY A 362 -0.24 17.17 -13.33
N VAL A 363 -0.56 16.04 -13.98
CA VAL A 363 0.32 15.43 -15.01
C VAL A 363 -0.39 15.21 -16.35
N LYS A 364 -1.67 14.86 -16.32
CA LYS A 364 -2.45 14.44 -17.49
C LYS A 364 -3.75 15.23 -17.57
N TRP A 365 -4.18 15.53 -18.79
CA TRP A 365 -5.52 16.05 -19.03
C TRP A 365 -6.54 14.93 -19.01
N ARG A 366 -7.69 15.17 -18.42
CA ARG A 366 -8.76 14.19 -18.26
C ARG A 366 -10.10 14.82 -18.54
N HIS A 367 -11.03 14.01 -19.03
CA HIS A 367 -12.44 14.38 -19.07
C HIS A 367 -12.97 14.60 -17.64
N ILE A 368 -13.80 15.61 -17.39
CA ILE A 368 -14.39 15.90 -16.05
C ILE A 368 -15.05 14.69 -15.38
N SER A 369 -15.75 13.87 -16.15
CA SER A 369 -16.34 12.58 -15.70
C SER A 369 -15.39 11.37 -15.80
N CYS A 370 -14.08 11.58 -15.76
CA CYS A 370 -13.10 10.49 -15.74
C CYS A 370 -13.13 9.81 -14.36
N PRO A 371 -13.33 8.48 -14.28
CA PRO A 371 -13.38 7.77 -13.00
C PRO A 371 -12.03 7.65 -12.30
N LEU A 372 -10.93 8.16 -12.89
CA LEU A 372 -9.53 8.04 -12.45
C LEU A 372 -8.99 6.61 -12.37
N ILE A 373 -9.68 5.72 -11.67
CA ILE A 373 -9.40 4.30 -11.53
C ILE A 373 -10.25 3.49 -12.50
N LEU A 374 -9.64 2.43 -13.06
CA LEU A 374 -10.26 1.48 -13.96
C LEU A 374 -10.20 0.07 -13.34
N ASN A 375 -11.30 -0.65 -13.52
CA ASN A 375 -11.47 -2.02 -13.01
C ASN A 375 -11.18 -3.08 -14.08
N ASN A 376 -10.66 -2.66 -15.23
CA ASN A 376 -10.34 -3.51 -16.37
C ASN A 376 -8.93 -3.21 -16.85
N ASP A 377 -8.41 -4.07 -17.73
CA ASP A 377 -7.07 -3.94 -18.31
C ASP A 377 -6.96 -2.79 -19.33
N ASN A 378 -8.00 -1.96 -19.44
CA ASN A 378 -7.94 -0.80 -20.31
C ASN A 378 -7.05 0.26 -19.68
N SER A 379 -6.20 0.85 -20.51
CA SER A 379 -5.35 1.96 -20.10
C SER A 379 -6.11 3.29 -19.99
N ARG A 380 -7.36 3.38 -20.49
CA ARG A 380 -8.13 4.62 -20.57
C ARG A 380 -9.64 4.36 -20.41
N CYS A 381 -10.33 5.26 -19.70
CA CYS A 381 -11.80 5.21 -19.65
C CYS A 381 -12.42 5.62 -20.99
N THR A 382 -13.67 5.19 -21.22
CA THR A 382 -14.45 5.52 -22.41
C THR A 382 -14.59 7.03 -22.61
N ARG A 383 -14.80 7.82 -21.55
CA ARG A 383 -14.94 9.29 -21.61
C ARG A 383 -13.67 9.97 -22.13
N CYS A 384 -12.50 9.64 -21.56
CA CYS A 384 -11.22 10.16 -22.03
C CYS A 384 -10.88 9.64 -23.44
N ALA A 385 -11.26 8.40 -23.78
CA ALA A 385 -11.04 7.84 -25.10
C ALA A 385 -11.86 8.57 -26.17
N THR A 386 -13.16 8.77 -25.94
CA THR A 386 -14.06 9.50 -26.86
C THR A 386 -13.61 10.94 -27.03
N LEU A 387 -13.30 11.64 -25.94
CA LEU A 387 -12.84 13.03 -26.02
C LEU A 387 -11.49 13.12 -26.75
N SER A 388 -10.56 12.19 -26.50
CA SER A 388 -9.31 12.12 -27.24
C SER A 388 -9.52 11.92 -28.74
N ARG A 389 -10.52 11.15 -29.17
CA ARG A 389 -10.84 10.98 -30.60
C ARG A 389 -11.46 12.24 -31.19
N PHE A 390 -12.40 12.86 -30.48
CA PHE A 390 -13.02 14.11 -30.90
C PHE A 390 -11.97 15.22 -31.14
N LEU A 391 -11.06 15.40 -30.18
CA LEU A 391 -9.98 16.38 -30.27
C LEU A 391 -8.98 16.10 -31.40
N LEU A 392 -8.84 14.85 -31.84
CA LEU A 392 -8.02 14.50 -33.01
C LEU A 392 -8.73 14.83 -34.32
N LEU A 393 -10.06 14.70 -34.38
CA LEU A 393 -10.84 15.03 -35.57
C LEU A 393 -10.92 16.53 -35.81
N THR A 394 -11.01 17.35 -34.76
CA THR A 394 -11.09 18.82 -34.88
C THR A 394 -9.76 19.49 -35.27
N LYS A 395 -8.67 18.72 -35.41
CA LYS A 395 -7.37 19.26 -35.90
C LYS A 395 -7.28 19.34 -37.42
N PHE A 396 -8.22 18.70 -38.13
CA PHE A 396 -8.34 18.70 -39.58
C PHE A 396 -9.61 19.44 -39.97
#